data_AF-A0A971P470-F1
#
_entry.id   AF-A0A971P470-F1
#
_cell.length_a   1.000
_cell.length_b   1.000
_cell.length_c   1.000
_cell.angle_alpha   90.00
_cell.angle_beta   90.00
_cell.angle_gamma   90.00
#
_symmetry.space_group_name_H-M   'P 1'
#
loop_
_entity.id
_entity.type
_entity.pdbx_description
1 polymer ?
#
loop_
_entity_poly.entity_id
_entity_poly.type
_entity_poly.pdbx_seq_one_letter_code
_entity_poly.pdbx_strand_id
1 'polypeptide(L)' 'MTENQVLDWMRHKIRENGFTNATSLAESFLQEHQINDELDPVFSLSLDAGFKIAQEIRDQQMYALTA' A
#
# COMPACT_ATOMS: atom_id res chain seq x y z
N MET A 1 5.12 -10.67 -9.78
CA MET A 1 4.11 -9.90 -9.03
C MET A 1 3.29 -9.06 -10.02
N THR A 2 1.98 -8.88 -9.83
CA THR A 2 1.16 -7.96 -10.64
C THR A 2 0.55 -6.86 -9.75
N GLU A 3 0.17 -5.71 -10.33
CA GLU A 3 -0.43 -4.58 -9.58
C GLU A 3 -1.59 -5.02 -8.66
N ASN A 4 -2.51 -5.82 -9.19
CA ASN A 4 -3.63 -6.35 -8.41
C ASN A 4 -3.20 -7.18 -7.20
N GLN A 5 -2.12 -7.96 -7.31
CA GLN A 5 -1.64 -8.76 -6.16
C GLN A 5 -1.02 -7.88 -5.09
N VAL A 6 -0.30 -6.83 -5.49
CA VAL A 6 0.27 -5.85 -4.56
C VAL A 6 -0.84 -5.11 -3.83
N LEU A 7 -1.85 -4.61 -4.56
CA LEU A 7 -3.00 -3.91 -4.00
C LEU A 7 -3.80 -4.79 -3.04
N ASP A 8 -4.03 -6.06 -3.40
CA ASP A 8 -4.77 -7.00 -2.55
C ASP A 8 -4.03 -7.28 -1.24
N TRP A 9 -2.72 -7.55 -1.31
CA TRP A 9 -1.88 -7.73 -0.12
C TRP A 9 -1.89 -6.47 0.77
N MET A 10 -1.76 -5.29 0.16
CA MET A 10 -1.75 -4.01 0.88
C MET A 10 -3.08 -3.76 1.62
N ARG A 11 -4.21 -4.00 0.95
CA ARG A 11 -5.55 -3.90 1.57
C ARG A 11 -5.71 -4.88 2.72
N HIS A 12 -5.22 -6.10 2.55
CA HIS A 12 -5.28 -7.12 3.60
C HIS A 12 -4.44 -6.68 4.82
N LYS A 13 -3.21 -6.23 4.61
CA LYS A 13 -2.35 -5.73 5.69
C LYS A 13 -2.90 -4.51 6.41
N ILE A 14 -3.57 -3.59 5.73
CA ILE A 14 -4.25 -2.47 6.40
C ILE A 14 -5.37 -2.95 7.29
N ARG A 15 -6.15 -3.94 6.83
CA ARG A 15 -7.24 -4.50 7.63
C ARG A 15 -6.70 -5.24 8.86
N GLU A 16 -5.56 -5.92 8.75
CA GLU A 16 -4.95 -6.65 9.87
C GLU A 16 -4.18 -5.74 10.85
N ASN A 17 -3.35 -4.84 10.34
CA ASN A 17 -2.43 -4.02 11.16
C ASN A 17 -2.89 -2.57 11.37
N GLY A 18 -3.92 -2.11 10.68
CA GLY A 18 -4.40 -0.73 10.79
C GLY A 18 -3.43 0.32 10.23
N PHE A 19 -2.65 -0.01 9.20
CA PHE A 19 -1.70 0.94 8.61
C PHE A 19 -2.42 2.21 8.13
N THR A 20 -1.93 3.36 8.56
CA THR A 20 -2.46 4.68 8.21
C THR A 20 -1.61 5.40 7.16
N ASN A 21 -0.42 4.86 6.85
CA ASN A 21 0.58 5.49 5.99
C ASN A 21 1.01 4.55 4.85
N ALA A 22 0.96 5.05 3.62
CA ALA A 22 1.44 4.37 2.41
C ALA A 22 2.87 3.84 2.54
N THR A 23 3.74 4.67 3.11
CA THR A 23 5.18 4.42 3.15
C THR A 23 5.50 3.20 3.99
N SER A 24 4.94 3.10 5.20
CA SER A 24 5.15 1.94 6.08
C SER A 24 4.57 0.64 5.50
N LEU A 25 3.49 0.74 4.72
CA LEU A 25 2.87 -0.39 4.05
C LEU A 25 3.73 -0.88 2.87
N ALA A 26 4.21 0.04 2.04
CA ALA A 26 5.12 -0.25 0.94
C ALA A 26 6.46 -0.81 1.44
N GLU A 27 7.05 -0.22 2.50
CA GLU A 27 8.25 -0.78 3.15
C GLU A 27 8.01 -2.19 3.68
N SER A 28 6.87 -2.45 4.33
CA SER A 28 6.54 -3.78 4.83
C SER A 28 6.42 -4.79 3.68
N PHE A 29 5.83 -4.40 2.56
CA PHE A 29 5.72 -5.24 1.37
C PHE A 29 7.09 -5.56 0.77
N LEU A 30 7.93 -4.53 0.58
CA LEU A 30 9.27 -4.68 0.03
C LEU A 30 10.13 -5.58 0.92
N GLN A 31 10.05 -5.40 2.24
CA GLN A 31 10.79 -6.21 3.21
C GLN A 31 10.30 -7.67 3.24
N GLU A 32 8.98 -7.91 3.23
CA GLU A 32 8.40 -9.27 3.26
C GLU A 32 8.70 -10.05 1.98
N HIS A 33 8.71 -9.37 0.83
CA HIS A 33 9.06 -9.97 -0.47
C HIS A 33 10.56 -9.88 -0.81
N GLN A 34 11.38 -9.38 0.11
CA GLN A 34 12.83 -9.18 -0.05
C GLN A 34 13.23 -8.42 -1.33
N ILE A 35 12.36 -7.51 -1.77
CA ILE A 35 12.58 -6.67 -2.94
C ILE A 35 13.54 -5.56 -2.53
N ASN A 36 14.82 -5.78 -2.80
CA ASN A 36 15.90 -4.80 -2.54
C ASN A 36 16.38 -4.13 -3.83
N ASP A 37 15.81 -4.51 -4.97
CA ASP A 37 16.23 -4.01 -6.26
C ASP A 37 15.32 -2.85 -6.66
N GLU A 38 15.87 -1.64 -6.64
CA GLU A 38 15.18 -0.40 -7.05
C GLU A 38 14.83 -0.37 -8.54
N LEU A 39 15.48 -1.22 -9.34
CA LEU A 39 15.16 -1.43 -10.76
C LEU A 39 14.05 -2.44 -10.97
N ASP A 40 13.59 -3.11 -9.91
CA ASP A 40 12.50 -4.07 -10.05
C ASP A 40 11.19 -3.34 -10.33
N PRO A 41 10.45 -3.70 -11.38
CA PRO A 41 9.16 -3.08 -11.68
C PRO A 41 8.17 -3.22 -10.52
N VAL A 42 8.35 -4.22 -9.66
CA VAL A 42 7.53 -4.41 -8.46
C VAL A 42 7.80 -3.35 -7.40
N PHE A 43 9.00 -2.77 -7.34
CA PHE A 43 9.31 -1.66 -6.45
C PHE A 43 8.45 -0.43 -6.76
N SER A 44 8.46 0.00 -8.02
CA SER A 44 7.63 1.12 -8.49
C SER A 44 6.13 0.84 -8.31
N LEU A 45 5.70 -0.40 -8.58
CA LEU A 45 4.32 -0.84 -8.34
C LEU A 45 3.91 -0.80 -6.87
N SER A 46 4.80 -1.19 -5.96
CA SER A 46 4.53 -1.15 -4.51
C SER A 46 4.35 0.27 -4.00
N LEU A 47 5.14 1.22 -4.50
CA LEU A 47 4.99 2.63 -4.17
C LEU A 47 3.68 3.18 -4.73
N ASP A 48 3.36 2.95 -6.01
CA ASP A 48 2.11 3.42 -6.63
C ASP A 48 0.88 2.85 -5.92
N ALA A 49 0.89 1.55 -5.62
CA ALA A 49 -0.16 0.88 -4.86
C ALA A 49 -0.29 1.46 -3.44
N GLY A 50 0.82 1.67 -2.75
CA GLY A 50 0.83 2.29 -1.41
C GLY A 50 0.22 3.69 -1.43
N PHE A 51 0.58 4.51 -2.41
CA PHE A 51 0.03 5.86 -2.60
C PHE A 51 -1.48 5.85 -2.88
N LYS A 52 -1.94 5.03 -3.84
CA LYS A 52 -3.38 4.87 -4.14
C LYS A 52 -4.17 4.50 -2.90
N ILE A 53 -3.67 3.52 -2.15
CA ILE A 53 -4.31 3.01 -0.94
C ILE A 53 -4.36 4.07 0.17
N ALA A 54 -3.26 4.80 0.41
CA ALA A 54 -3.29 5.88 1.40
C ALA A 54 -4.20 7.04 0.99
N GLN A 55 -4.30 7.33 -0.32
CA GLN A 55 -5.31 8.26 -0.82
C GLN A 55 -6.72 7.75 -0.56
N GLU A 56 -7.02 6.47 -0.83
CA GLU A 56 -8.34 5.88 -0.50
C GLU A 56 -8.64 5.97 1.00
N ILE A 57 -7.69 5.63 1.87
CA ILE A 57 -7.89 5.74 3.33
C ILE A 57 -8.19 7.19 3.72
N ARG A 58 -7.40 8.15 3.21
CA ARG A 58 -7.64 9.57 3.49
C ARG A 58 -8.99 10.04 2.96
N ASP A 59 -9.34 9.66 1.75
CA ASP A 59 -10.63 9.99 1.13
C ASP A 59 -11.80 9.42 1.94
N GLN A 60 -11.71 8.14 2.35
CA GLN A 60 -12.70 7.52 3.24
C GLN A 60 -12.81 8.22 4.60
N GLN A 61 -11.69 8.65 5.20
CA GLN A 61 -11.72 9.42 6.44
C GLN A 61 -12.34 10.81 6.25
N MET A 62 -12.05 11.46 5.12
CA MET A 62 -12.61 12.78 4.79
C MET A 62 -14.12 12.69 4.56
N TYR A 63 -14.59 11.63 3.87
CA TYR A 63 -16.00 11.38 3.64
C TYR A 63 -16.75 11.09 4.96
N ALA A 64 -16.14 10.30 5.86
CA ALA A 64 -16.71 9.99 7.17
C ALA A 64 -16.83 11.19 8.11
N LEU A 65 -16.05 12.25 7.89
CA LEU A 65 -16.12 13.51 8.65
C LEU A 65 -17.17 14.49 8.11
N THR A 66 -17.69 14.26 6.90
CA THR A 66 -18.71 15.10 6.25
C THR A 66 -20.11 14.46 6.19
N ALA A 67 -20.27 13.25 6.73
CA ALA A 67 -21.54 12.49 6.75
C ALA A 67 -22.31 12.64 8.06
#